data_AF-A0A963QYB4-F1
#
_entry.id   AF-A0A963QYB4-F1
#
_cell.length_a   1.000
_cell.length_b   1.000
_cell.length_c   1.000
_cell.angle_alpha   90.00
_cell.angle_beta   90.00
_cell.angle_gamma   90.00
#
_symmetry.space_group_name_H-M   'P 1'
#
loop_
_entity.id
_entity.type
_entity.pdbx_description
1 polymer ?
#
loop_
_entity_poly.entity_id
_entity_poly.type
_entity_poly.pdbx_seq_one_letter_code
_entity_poly.pdbx_strand_id
1 'polypeptide(L)'
;MTDPAPPDRAARSVAALLEAEAAMFTCGSAASIAIAVAACLTGTDRAAIAALPDGLLPSGPDPDAARGFGAGCGSILFCAAHDRDLGAPVRQMVRLGGGRPMPVGDADGCASALVEAAAARPEVAAGLFLVEDGPEPHPASARAMLPHFLFALHTRGLPVIVHTIDAVEPAGLLDAGADLLLLEASMLPGSMMDAPVPDGSVPECHGLGIVAGRADLVDACRAQRHGIGAAMQPCSAAITALLTRIGTDHPPIPTGRFALHSGPDGTLLSDEDEAYLR
;
A
#
# COMPACT_ATOMS: atom_id res chain seq x y z
N MET A 1 31.63 -0.61 9.36
CA MET A 1 30.24 -0.76 8.88
C MET A 1 30.33 -1.02 7.39
N THR A 2 30.01 -2.24 6.95
CA THR A 2 30.00 -2.60 5.52
C THR A 2 28.91 -1.81 4.81
N ASP A 3 29.19 -1.32 3.61
CA ASP A 3 28.20 -0.63 2.78
C ASP A 3 27.03 -1.61 2.49
N PRO A 4 25.78 -1.28 2.86
CA PRO A 4 24.63 -2.15 2.63
C PRO A 4 24.45 -2.49 1.16
N ALA A 5 23.89 -3.67 0.86
CA ALA A 5 23.69 -4.13 -0.50
C ALA A 5 22.83 -3.13 -1.32
N PRO A 6 23.01 -3.04 -2.65
CA PRO A 6 22.28 -2.08 -3.48
C PRO A 6 20.75 -2.08 -3.28
N PRO A 7 20.06 -3.24 -3.11
CA PRO A 7 18.62 -3.26 -2.83
C PRO A 7 18.25 -2.62 -1.48
N ASP A 8 19.05 -2.84 -0.44
CA ASP A 8 18.81 -2.27 0.88
C ASP A 8 19.06 -0.76 0.89
N ARG A 9 20.03 -0.29 0.10
CA ARG A 9 20.23 1.15 -0.13
C ARG A 9 19.03 1.77 -0.83
N ALA A 10 18.60 1.18 -1.94
CA ALA A 10 17.44 1.65 -2.69
C ALA A 10 16.19 1.71 -1.80
N ALA A 11 15.93 0.66 -1.02
CA ALA A 11 14.79 0.61 -0.13
C ALA A 11 14.83 1.72 0.94
N ARG A 12 16.01 1.99 1.53
CA ARG A 12 16.15 3.10 2.49
C ARG A 12 16.01 4.48 1.83
N SER A 13 16.55 4.67 0.63
CA SER A 13 16.39 5.93 -0.10
C SER A 13 14.93 6.18 -0.45
N VAL A 14 14.20 5.16 -0.91
CA VAL A 14 12.76 5.26 -1.21
C VAL A 14 11.94 5.51 0.06
N ALA A 15 12.24 4.81 1.16
CA ALA A 15 11.58 5.06 2.44
C ALA A 15 11.77 6.52 2.88
N ALA A 16 12.98 7.06 2.77
CA ALA A 16 13.25 8.45 3.09
C ALA A 16 12.50 9.44 2.17
N LEU A 17 12.43 9.16 0.86
CA LEU A 17 11.70 9.98 -0.11
C LEU A 17 10.20 10.03 0.13
N LEU A 18 9.63 8.92 0.60
CA LEU A 18 8.22 8.78 0.91
C LEU A 18 7.88 9.12 2.37
N GLU A 19 8.87 9.51 3.16
CA GLU A 19 8.73 9.74 4.61
C GLU A 19 8.17 8.51 5.36
N ALA A 20 8.45 7.31 4.85
CA ALA A 20 8.02 6.04 5.42
C ALA A 20 9.03 5.47 6.41
N GLU A 21 8.56 4.68 7.38
CA GLU A 21 9.44 3.96 8.31
C GLU A 21 10.30 2.90 7.59
N ALA A 22 9.73 2.24 6.57
CA ALA A 22 10.43 1.27 5.74
C ALA A 22 9.82 1.18 4.34
N ALA A 23 10.59 0.65 3.40
CA ALA A 23 10.11 0.28 2.07
C ALA A 23 10.71 -1.05 1.58
N MET A 24 10.05 -1.68 0.62
CA MET A 24 10.55 -2.83 -0.12
C MET A 24 10.05 -2.80 -1.56
N PHE A 25 10.64 -3.65 -2.41
CA PHE A 25 10.30 -3.74 -3.82
C PHE A 25 9.62 -5.07 -4.15
N THR A 26 8.80 -5.05 -5.18
CA THR A 26 8.12 -6.22 -5.76
C THR A 26 8.25 -6.17 -7.29
N CYS A 27 7.85 -7.24 -7.98
CA CYS A 27 7.82 -7.26 -9.44
C CYS A 27 6.69 -6.43 -10.08
N GLY A 28 5.96 -5.62 -9.31
CA GLY A 28 4.92 -4.73 -9.83
C GLY A 28 3.92 -4.27 -8.78
N SER A 29 3.20 -3.19 -9.07
CA SER A 29 2.15 -2.65 -8.20
C SER A 29 1.05 -3.69 -7.91
N ALA A 30 0.71 -4.52 -8.90
CA ALA A 30 -0.23 -5.63 -8.74
C ALA A 30 0.23 -6.70 -7.73
N ALA A 31 1.51 -7.08 -7.82
CA ALA A 31 2.13 -7.99 -6.86
C ALA A 31 2.19 -7.39 -5.45
N SER A 32 2.36 -6.06 -5.36
CA SER A 32 2.35 -5.33 -4.10
C SER A 32 1.01 -5.44 -3.37
N ILE A 33 -0.12 -5.42 -4.09
CA ILE A 33 -1.45 -5.65 -3.48
C ILE A 33 -1.52 -7.05 -2.87
N ALA A 34 -1.15 -8.09 -3.62
CA ALA A 34 -1.19 -9.47 -3.14
C ALA A 34 -0.28 -9.70 -1.92
N ILE A 35 0.94 -9.15 -1.94
CA ILE A 35 1.90 -9.23 -0.82
C ILE A 35 1.38 -8.48 0.41
N ALA A 36 0.84 -7.26 0.24
CA ALA A 36 0.31 -6.47 1.36
C ALA A 36 -0.89 -7.14 2.02
N VAL A 37 -1.78 -7.75 1.22
CA VAL A 37 -2.90 -8.55 1.72
C VAL A 37 -2.39 -9.75 2.53
N ALA A 38 -1.46 -10.53 1.97
CA ALA A 38 -0.86 -11.67 2.67
C ALA A 38 -0.18 -11.25 3.98
N ALA A 39 0.51 -10.13 3.98
CA ALA A 39 1.16 -9.56 5.17
C ALA A 39 0.17 -9.17 6.26
N CYS A 40 -0.95 -8.53 5.91
CA CYS A 40 -1.99 -8.18 6.88
C CYS A 40 -2.67 -9.41 7.50
N LEU A 41 -2.73 -10.52 6.75
CA LEU A 41 -3.35 -11.76 7.21
C LEU A 41 -2.42 -12.61 8.09
N THR A 42 -1.13 -12.63 7.79
CA THR A 42 -0.18 -13.61 8.37
C THR A 42 0.90 -12.99 9.24
N GLY A 43 1.10 -11.68 9.13
CA GLY A 43 2.24 -11.00 9.72
C GLY A 43 3.55 -11.65 9.25
N THR A 44 4.33 -12.13 10.23
CA THR A 44 5.59 -12.86 9.99
C THR A 44 5.51 -14.35 10.35
N ASP A 45 4.33 -14.87 10.65
CA ASP A 45 4.13 -16.28 11.02
C ASP A 45 4.36 -17.19 9.81
N ARG A 46 5.43 -18.00 9.88
CA ARG A 46 5.81 -18.91 8.79
C ARG A 46 4.78 -19.99 8.49
N ALA A 47 4.05 -20.47 9.50
CA ALA A 47 3.02 -21.48 9.29
C ALA A 47 1.84 -20.87 8.54
N ALA A 48 1.41 -19.67 8.94
CA ALA A 48 0.35 -18.95 8.24
C ALA A 48 0.76 -18.55 6.81
N ILE A 49 1.99 -18.06 6.61
CA ILE A 49 2.54 -17.74 5.28
C ILE A 49 2.56 -18.95 4.36
N ALA A 50 3.00 -20.11 4.86
CA ALA A 50 3.06 -21.35 4.08
C ALA A 50 1.67 -21.91 3.74
N ALA A 51 0.64 -21.49 4.46
CA ALA A 51 -0.73 -21.92 4.23
C ALA A 51 -1.44 -21.10 3.14
N LEU A 52 -0.97 -19.88 2.84
CA LEU A 52 -1.51 -19.08 1.74
C LEU A 52 -1.27 -19.75 0.36
N PRO A 53 -2.13 -19.50 -0.63
CA PRO A 53 -3.33 -18.64 -0.58
C PRO A 53 -4.58 -19.34 -0.01
N ASP A 54 -4.52 -20.65 0.24
CA ASP A 54 -5.71 -21.46 0.53
C ASP A 54 -6.03 -21.61 2.03
N GLY A 55 -5.08 -21.27 2.93
CA GLY A 55 -4.96 -21.95 4.22
C GLY A 55 -5.11 -21.12 5.50
N LEU A 56 -6.11 -20.24 5.59
CA LEU A 56 -6.56 -19.70 6.89
C LEU A 56 -7.89 -20.32 7.38
N LEU A 57 -8.21 -21.54 6.92
CA LEU A 57 -9.49 -22.21 7.17
C LEU A 57 -9.65 -22.68 8.64
N PRO A 58 -10.68 -22.23 9.39
CA PRO A 58 -11.34 -23.04 10.39
C PRO A 58 -12.30 -23.97 9.64
N SER A 59 -12.22 -25.25 9.97
CA SER A 59 -13.08 -26.28 9.44
C SER A 59 -14.55 -25.99 9.79
N GLY A 60 -15.41 -25.77 8.79
CA GLY A 60 -16.85 -25.59 8.96
C GLY A 60 -17.61 -25.57 7.62
N PRO A 61 -18.89 -25.98 7.58
CA PRO A 61 -19.65 -26.14 6.35
C PRO A 61 -20.19 -24.79 5.86
N ASP A 62 -19.36 -24.05 5.12
CA ASP A 62 -19.80 -22.93 4.29
C ASP A 62 -19.99 -23.44 2.84
N PRO A 63 -21.15 -23.23 2.20
CA PRO A 63 -21.37 -23.62 0.80
C PRO A 63 -20.37 -23.00 -0.20
N ASP A 64 -19.67 -21.90 0.14
CA ASP A 64 -18.55 -21.38 -0.66
C ASP A 64 -17.19 -22.04 -0.34
N ALA A 65 -17.08 -22.80 0.75
CA ALA A 65 -15.89 -23.61 1.07
C ALA A 65 -15.67 -24.76 0.07
N ALA A 66 -16.70 -25.15 -0.68
CA ALA A 66 -16.59 -26.09 -1.80
C ALA A 66 -15.70 -25.58 -2.94
N ARG A 67 -15.31 -24.29 -2.93
CA ARG A 67 -14.42 -23.64 -3.90
C ARG A 67 -13.05 -23.24 -3.34
N GLY A 68 -12.70 -23.70 -2.12
CA GLY A 68 -11.35 -23.58 -1.57
C GLY A 68 -11.06 -22.37 -0.67
N PHE A 69 -12.04 -21.49 -0.41
CA PHE A 69 -11.89 -20.35 0.52
C PHE A 69 -12.86 -20.51 1.70
N GLY A 70 -12.38 -20.92 2.86
CA GLY A 70 -13.20 -21.17 4.05
C GLY A 70 -13.02 -20.14 5.15
N ALA A 71 -13.82 -20.35 6.20
CA ALA A 71 -14.32 -19.39 7.19
C ALA A 71 -13.31 -18.69 8.13
N GLY A 72 -12.04 -18.57 7.77
CA GLY A 72 -11.06 -17.79 8.54
C GLY A 72 -9.94 -17.20 7.70
N CYS A 73 -10.06 -17.24 6.38
CA CYS A 73 -9.41 -16.21 5.58
C CYS A 73 -9.99 -14.84 5.96
N GLY A 74 -9.13 -13.93 6.39
CA GLY A 74 -9.53 -12.57 6.70
C GLY A 74 -10.10 -11.88 5.46
N SER A 75 -11.19 -11.15 5.64
CA SER A 75 -11.78 -10.31 4.60
C SER A 75 -10.96 -9.04 4.42
N ILE A 76 -10.74 -8.66 3.17
CA ILE A 76 -10.15 -7.38 2.79
C ILE A 76 -11.28 -6.49 2.30
N LEU A 77 -11.59 -5.47 3.11
CA LEU A 77 -12.64 -4.50 2.85
C LEU A 77 -12.17 -3.46 1.84
N PHE A 78 -12.96 -3.18 0.81
CA PHE A 78 -12.70 -2.08 -0.12
C PHE A 78 -14.02 -1.55 -0.71
N CYS A 79 -14.02 -0.35 -1.28
CA CYS A 79 -15.18 0.19 -1.98
C CYS A 79 -15.43 -0.61 -3.26
N ALA A 80 -16.67 -0.96 -3.61
CA ALA A 80 -16.95 -1.74 -4.81
C ALA A 80 -16.46 -1.05 -6.10
N ALA A 81 -16.52 0.29 -6.17
CA ALA A 81 -15.92 1.12 -7.22
C ALA A 81 -14.38 0.96 -7.36
N HIS A 82 -13.69 0.39 -6.36
CA HIS A 82 -12.26 0.08 -6.41
C HIS A 82 -11.97 -1.28 -7.07
N ASP A 83 -12.99 -2.07 -7.40
CA ASP A 83 -12.81 -3.36 -8.06
C ASP A 83 -12.52 -3.21 -9.56
N ARG A 84 -11.37 -2.61 -9.86
CA ARG A 84 -10.94 -2.24 -11.20
C ARG A 84 -9.88 -3.21 -11.72
N ASP A 85 -9.75 -3.23 -13.04
CA ASP A 85 -8.71 -4.00 -13.71
C ASP A 85 -7.42 -3.16 -13.78
N LEU A 86 -6.41 -3.56 -13.00
CA LEU A 86 -5.09 -2.94 -12.95
C LEU A 86 -4.05 -3.85 -13.67
N GLY A 87 -4.47 -4.49 -14.76
CA GLY A 87 -3.78 -5.62 -15.39
C GLY A 87 -4.28 -6.98 -14.86
N ALA A 88 -4.90 -6.97 -13.69
CA ALA A 88 -5.85 -7.96 -13.21
C ALA A 88 -6.87 -7.27 -12.30
N PRO A 89 -8.08 -7.83 -12.11
CA PRO A 89 -9.05 -7.29 -11.16
C PRO A 89 -8.51 -7.25 -9.73
N VAL A 90 -8.75 -6.16 -8.98
CA VAL A 90 -8.34 -6.05 -7.57
C VAL A 90 -8.77 -7.24 -6.73
N ARG A 91 -10.02 -7.71 -6.91
CA ARG A 91 -10.51 -8.93 -6.24
C ARG A 91 -9.61 -10.16 -6.45
N GLN A 92 -8.95 -10.26 -7.61
CA GLN A 92 -8.04 -11.36 -7.93
C GLN A 92 -6.74 -11.23 -7.16
N MET A 93 -6.16 -10.03 -7.06
CA MET A 93 -4.94 -9.81 -6.25
C MET A 93 -5.21 -10.04 -4.77
N VAL A 94 -6.37 -9.63 -4.26
CA VAL A 94 -6.81 -9.94 -2.89
C VAL A 94 -6.85 -11.45 -2.65
N ARG A 95 -7.41 -12.22 -3.60
CA ARG A 95 -7.45 -13.69 -3.52
C ARG A 95 -6.06 -14.33 -3.63
N LEU A 96 -5.19 -13.81 -4.49
CA LEU A 96 -3.79 -14.26 -4.58
C LEU A 96 -3.03 -14.06 -3.26
N GLY A 97 -3.36 -13.00 -2.52
CA GLY A 97 -2.90 -12.76 -1.15
C GLY A 97 -3.50 -13.71 -0.09
N GLY A 98 -4.46 -14.56 -0.47
CA GLY A 98 -5.25 -15.43 0.41
C GLY A 98 -6.35 -14.70 1.19
N GLY A 99 -6.65 -13.45 0.85
CA GLY A 99 -7.75 -12.68 1.44
C GLY A 99 -9.08 -12.95 0.76
N ARG A 100 -10.17 -12.76 1.49
CA ARG A 100 -11.52 -12.75 0.91
C ARG A 100 -11.91 -11.34 0.48
N PRO A 101 -12.18 -11.06 -0.80
CA PRO A 101 -12.65 -9.75 -1.22
C PRO A 101 -13.99 -9.41 -0.57
N MET A 102 -14.08 -8.25 0.09
CA MET A 102 -15.31 -7.72 0.67
C MET A 102 -15.58 -6.33 0.08
N PRO A 103 -16.08 -6.25 -1.18
CA PRO A 103 -16.51 -4.98 -1.75
C PRO A 103 -17.76 -4.48 -1.03
N VAL A 104 -17.82 -3.17 -0.78
CA VAL A 104 -18.96 -2.50 -0.15
C VAL A 104 -19.38 -1.28 -0.96
N GLY A 105 -20.69 -1.03 -1.03
CA GLY A 105 -21.27 -0.04 -1.92
C GLY A 105 -21.49 -0.62 -3.33
N ASP A 106 -21.40 0.25 -4.33
CA ASP A 106 -21.59 -0.08 -5.74
C ASP A 106 -20.48 0.57 -6.61
N ALA A 107 -20.68 0.54 -7.92
CA ALA A 107 -19.72 1.08 -8.88
C ALA A 107 -19.56 2.60 -8.79
N ASP A 108 -20.58 3.33 -8.29
CA ASP A 108 -20.56 4.78 -8.20
C ASP A 108 -19.95 5.26 -6.88
N GLY A 109 -20.03 4.43 -5.84
CA GLY A 109 -19.22 4.60 -4.63
C GLY A 109 -19.74 3.85 -3.41
N CYS A 110 -19.30 4.30 -2.24
CA CYS A 110 -19.67 3.71 -0.96
C CYS A 110 -19.84 4.79 0.10
N ALA A 111 -21.02 4.83 0.73
CA ALA A 111 -21.26 5.71 1.86
C ALA A 111 -20.40 5.28 3.06
N SER A 112 -19.85 6.25 3.80
CA SER A 112 -18.97 5.99 4.96
C SER A 112 -19.63 5.08 6.01
N ALA A 113 -20.93 5.24 6.25
CA ALA A 113 -21.68 4.39 7.18
C ALA A 113 -21.67 2.89 6.78
N LEU A 114 -21.64 2.58 5.48
CA LEU A 114 -21.52 1.20 5.02
C LEU A 114 -20.11 0.65 5.26
N VAL A 115 -19.07 1.48 5.07
CA VAL A 115 -17.68 1.12 5.38
C VAL A 115 -17.53 0.85 6.87
N GLU A 116 -18.05 1.73 7.74
CA GLU A 116 -18.02 1.57 9.20
C GLU A 116 -18.74 0.30 9.65
N ALA A 117 -19.93 0.03 9.10
CA ALA A 117 -20.69 -1.18 9.40
C ALA A 117 -19.95 -2.45 8.94
N ALA A 118 -19.29 -2.40 7.77
CA ALA A 118 -18.50 -3.52 7.27
C ALA A 118 -17.22 -3.74 8.09
N ALA A 119 -16.50 -2.68 8.44
CA ALA A 119 -15.29 -2.72 9.27
C ALA A 119 -15.55 -3.29 10.68
N ALA A 120 -16.80 -3.19 11.18
CA ALA A 120 -17.21 -3.78 12.45
C ALA A 120 -17.32 -5.32 12.42
N ARG A 121 -17.26 -5.96 11.24
CA ARG A 121 -17.39 -7.41 11.10
C ARG A 121 -16.11 -8.11 11.58
N PRO A 122 -16.22 -9.18 12.39
CA PRO A 122 -15.06 -9.82 13.03
C PRO A 122 -14.09 -10.49 12.04
N GLU A 123 -14.54 -10.82 10.84
CA GLU A 123 -13.68 -11.41 9.81
C GLU A 123 -12.79 -10.40 9.07
N VAL A 124 -12.99 -9.09 9.23
CA VAL A 124 -12.20 -8.09 8.48
C VAL A 124 -10.80 -8.04 9.07
N ALA A 125 -9.80 -8.21 8.21
CA ALA A 125 -8.39 -8.21 8.60
C ALA A 125 -7.68 -6.91 8.22
N ALA A 126 -8.11 -6.26 7.13
CA ALA A 126 -7.55 -5.00 6.66
C ALA A 126 -8.52 -4.28 5.71
N GLY A 127 -8.28 -3.00 5.49
CA GLY A 127 -8.86 -2.23 4.40
C GLY A 127 -7.89 -2.09 3.22
N LEU A 128 -8.43 -2.06 2.00
CA LEU A 128 -7.72 -1.67 0.78
C LEU A 128 -8.44 -0.47 0.16
N PHE A 129 -7.71 0.60 -0.12
CA PHE A 129 -8.25 1.80 -0.74
C PHE A 129 -7.44 2.15 -1.98
N LEU A 130 -8.11 2.27 -3.13
CA LEU A 130 -7.49 2.83 -4.34
C LEU A 130 -7.61 4.36 -4.32
N VAL A 131 -6.49 5.05 -4.45
CA VAL A 131 -6.45 6.52 -4.56
C VAL A 131 -6.20 6.95 -5.98
N GLU A 132 -7.03 7.88 -6.43
CA GLU A 132 -6.84 8.73 -7.61
C GLU A 132 -6.70 10.19 -7.20
N ASP A 133 -5.69 10.85 -7.76
CA ASP A 133 -5.39 12.28 -7.57
C ASP A 133 -5.24 13.02 -8.92
N GLY A 134 -5.59 12.37 -10.03
CA GLY A 134 -5.65 12.98 -11.36
C GLY A 134 -6.72 14.07 -11.51
N PRO A 135 -6.81 14.73 -12.69
CA PRO A 135 -7.69 15.88 -12.90
C PRO A 135 -9.19 15.58 -12.83
N GLU A 136 -9.58 14.33 -13.12
CA GLU A 136 -10.98 13.87 -13.05
C GLU A 136 -11.02 12.51 -12.32
N PRO A 137 -10.79 12.48 -11.00
CA PRO A 137 -10.75 11.23 -10.26
C PRO A 137 -12.16 10.69 -10.09
N HIS A 138 -12.29 9.36 -10.09
CA HIS A 138 -13.54 8.72 -9.72
C HIS A 138 -13.92 9.13 -8.30
N PRO A 139 -15.16 9.60 -8.02
CA PRO A 139 -15.54 10.12 -6.70
C PRO A 139 -15.24 9.17 -5.54
N ALA A 140 -15.42 7.87 -5.75
CA ALA A 140 -15.11 6.84 -4.78
C ALA A 140 -13.61 6.60 -4.52
N SER A 141 -12.72 6.99 -5.43
CA SER A 141 -11.26 6.83 -5.33
C SER A 141 -10.54 8.16 -5.08
N ALA A 142 -11.25 9.28 -5.07
CA ALA A 142 -10.66 10.60 -4.84
C ALA A 142 -9.93 10.64 -3.49
N ARG A 143 -8.74 11.26 -3.46
CA ARG A 143 -7.92 11.42 -2.24
C ARG A 143 -8.71 11.96 -1.04
N ALA A 144 -9.68 12.84 -1.27
CA ALA A 144 -10.56 13.40 -0.23
C ALA A 144 -11.40 12.34 0.53
N MET A 145 -11.61 11.16 -0.03
CA MET A 145 -12.36 10.08 0.61
C MET A 145 -11.50 9.20 1.53
N LEU A 146 -10.18 9.26 1.41
CA LEU A 146 -9.25 8.43 2.19
C LEU A 146 -9.40 8.63 3.71
N PRO A 147 -9.51 9.86 4.28
CA PRO A 147 -9.63 10.04 5.72
C PRO A 147 -10.84 9.34 6.34
N HIS A 148 -11.97 9.30 5.64
CA HIS A 148 -13.17 8.59 6.10
C HIS A 148 -12.96 7.09 6.16
N PHE A 149 -12.28 6.52 5.16
CA PHE A 149 -11.94 5.11 5.14
C PHE A 149 -10.94 4.75 6.23
N LEU A 150 -9.89 5.56 6.41
CA LEU A 150 -8.92 5.40 7.50
C LEU A 150 -9.60 5.40 8.86
N PHE A 151 -10.45 6.40 9.13
CA PHE A 151 -11.19 6.49 10.39
C PHE A 151 -12.03 5.25 10.68
N ALA A 152 -12.78 4.74 9.69
CA ALA A 152 -13.63 3.57 9.85
C ALA A 152 -12.85 2.29 10.22
N LEU A 153 -11.64 2.12 9.68
CA LEU A 153 -10.81 0.94 9.90
C LEU A 153 -9.93 1.08 11.16
N HIS A 154 -9.29 2.23 11.35
CA HIS A 154 -8.39 2.47 12.49
C HIS A 154 -9.12 2.50 13.83
N THR A 155 -10.37 2.98 13.89
CA THR A 155 -11.20 2.88 15.11
C THR A 155 -11.48 1.43 15.54
N ARG A 156 -11.23 0.47 14.64
CA ARG A 156 -11.31 -0.99 14.89
C ARG A 156 -9.94 -1.64 15.04
N GLY A 157 -8.85 -0.88 14.95
CA GLY A 157 -7.49 -1.40 14.98
C GLY A 157 -7.09 -2.18 13.72
N LEU A 158 -7.78 -1.96 12.60
CA LEU A 158 -7.51 -2.64 11.34
C LEU A 158 -6.55 -1.81 10.47
N PRO A 159 -5.47 -2.40 9.91
CA PRO A 159 -4.56 -1.68 9.04
C PRO A 159 -5.22 -1.34 7.70
N VAL A 160 -4.76 -0.25 7.08
CA VAL A 160 -5.21 0.21 5.76
C VAL A 160 -4.06 0.19 4.76
N ILE A 161 -4.27 -0.56 3.69
CA ILE A 161 -3.44 -0.58 2.49
C ILE A 161 -4.00 0.48 1.54
N VAL A 162 -3.17 1.42 1.13
CA VAL A 162 -3.46 2.40 0.10
C VAL A 162 -2.68 2.05 -1.15
N HIS A 163 -3.36 1.93 -2.28
CA HIS A 163 -2.72 1.82 -3.58
C HIS A 163 -3.05 3.04 -4.41
N THR A 164 -2.04 3.76 -4.82
CA THR A 164 -2.22 4.88 -5.73
C THR A 164 -1.99 4.44 -7.16
N ILE A 165 -2.81 4.96 -8.09
CA ILE A 165 -2.64 4.70 -9.52
C ILE A 165 -2.08 5.91 -10.28
N ASP A 166 -2.18 7.12 -9.72
CA ASP A 166 -1.78 8.36 -10.36
C ASP A 166 -1.45 9.51 -9.37
N ALA A 167 -1.21 9.23 -8.09
CA ALA A 167 -1.02 10.30 -7.10
C ALA A 167 0.20 11.16 -7.40
N VAL A 168 -0.02 12.48 -7.34
CA VAL A 168 1.00 13.50 -7.58
C VAL A 168 1.93 13.67 -6.37
N GLU A 169 1.45 13.37 -5.17
CA GLU A 169 2.20 13.48 -3.92
C GLU A 169 2.00 12.24 -3.03
N PRO A 170 2.75 11.14 -3.29
CA PRO A 170 2.53 9.87 -2.58
C PRO A 170 2.85 9.93 -1.08
N ALA A 171 3.81 10.74 -0.64
CA ALA A 171 4.17 10.89 0.77
C ALA A 171 2.98 11.37 1.63
N GLY A 172 2.19 12.30 1.10
CA GLY A 172 1.00 12.82 1.78
C GLY A 172 -0.10 11.77 2.01
N LEU A 173 -0.03 10.58 1.40
CA LEU A 173 -0.93 9.47 1.68
C LEU A 173 -0.53 8.70 2.95
N LEU A 174 0.77 8.62 3.23
CA LEU A 174 1.30 8.06 4.49
C LEU A 174 1.02 9.03 5.65
N ASP A 175 1.25 10.33 5.44
CA ASP A 175 0.91 11.37 6.43
C ASP A 175 -0.59 11.40 6.76
N ALA A 176 -1.44 11.15 5.78
CA ALA A 176 -2.88 11.03 5.99
C ALA A 176 -3.26 9.84 6.90
N GLY A 177 -2.37 8.85 7.05
CA GLY A 177 -2.53 7.69 7.92
C GLY A 177 -2.50 6.34 7.22
N ALA A 178 -2.11 6.24 5.95
CA ALA A 178 -1.95 4.93 5.33
C ALA A 178 -0.90 4.08 6.08
N ASP A 179 -1.25 2.84 6.44
CA ASP A 179 -0.32 1.93 7.11
C ASP A 179 0.69 1.32 6.12
N LEU A 180 0.22 1.05 4.90
CA LEU A 180 1.02 0.64 3.74
C LEU A 180 0.58 1.44 2.52
N LEU A 181 1.54 2.00 1.79
CA LEU A 181 1.38 2.64 0.50
C LEU A 181 2.00 1.77 -0.60
N LEU A 182 1.21 1.54 -1.65
CA LEU A 182 1.57 0.75 -2.82
C LEU A 182 1.59 1.67 -4.04
N LEU A 183 2.70 1.64 -4.77
CA LEU A 183 2.90 2.46 -5.97
C LEU A 183 3.88 1.79 -6.93
N GLU A 184 3.84 2.17 -8.20
CA GLU A 184 4.92 1.92 -9.15
C GLU A 184 6.07 2.90 -8.95
N ALA A 185 7.29 2.42 -9.15
CA ALA A 185 8.50 3.23 -9.02
C ALA A 185 8.53 4.43 -9.98
N SER A 186 7.83 4.35 -11.12
CA SER A 186 7.64 5.45 -12.08
C SER A 186 6.87 6.64 -11.52
N MET A 187 6.16 6.48 -10.40
CA MET A 187 5.46 7.56 -9.71
C MET A 187 6.33 8.25 -8.64
N LEU A 188 7.56 7.78 -8.40
CA LEU A 188 8.45 8.47 -7.47
C LEU A 188 8.94 9.80 -8.06
N PRO A 189 9.05 10.87 -7.24
CA PRO A 189 9.75 12.09 -7.62
C PRO A 189 11.17 11.77 -8.11
N GLY A 190 11.59 12.36 -9.22
CA GLY A 190 12.93 12.11 -9.81
C GLY A 190 13.09 10.77 -10.52
N SER A 191 12.08 9.89 -10.57
CA SER A 191 12.11 8.65 -11.36
C SER A 191 12.11 8.90 -12.88
N MET A 192 11.74 10.12 -13.30
CA MET A 192 11.82 10.65 -14.67
C MET A 192 11.26 9.70 -15.74
N MET A 193 9.94 9.52 -15.76
CA MET A 193 9.27 8.98 -16.95
C MET A 193 9.41 9.88 -18.18
N ASP A 194 9.59 11.19 -17.99
CA ASP A 194 9.70 12.19 -19.07
C ASP A 194 11.13 12.53 -19.51
N ALA A 195 12.17 11.96 -18.87
CA ALA A 195 13.52 12.13 -19.38
C ALA A 195 13.73 11.19 -20.58
N PRO A 196 14.01 11.73 -21.79
CA PRO A 196 14.29 10.88 -22.94
C PRO A 196 15.49 10.00 -22.62
N VAL A 197 15.27 8.68 -22.67
CA VAL A 197 16.37 7.72 -22.57
C VAL A 197 17.18 7.89 -23.87
N PRO A 198 18.49 8.18 -23.82
CA PRO A 198 19.26 8.62 -25.00
C PRO A 198 19.23 7.68 -26.21
N ASP A 199 18.85 6.42 -26.01
CA ASP A 199 18.76 5.38 -27.03
C ASP A 199 17.34 4.91 -27.35
N GLY A 200 16.31 5.51 -26.74
CA GLY A 200 14.91 5.09 -26.90
C GLY A 200 14.49 3.82 -26.15
N SER A 201 15.33 3.30 -25.24
CA SER A 201 14.95 2.21 -24.34
C SER A 201 13.89 2.65 -23.33
N VAL A 202 13.03 1.71 -22.92
CA VAL A 202 12.07 1.94 -21.82
C VAL A 202 12.87 2.11 -20.52
N PRO A 203 12.52 3.03 -19.61
CA PRO A 203 13.17 3.11 -18.30
C PRO A 203 13.27 1.73 -17.65
N GLU A 204 14.49 1.30 -17.30
CA GLU A 204 14.75 -0.06 -16.80
C GLU A 204 14.01 -0.40 -15.49
N CYS A 205 13.41 0.59 -14.82
CA CYS A 205 12.59 0.43 -13.62
C CYS A 205 11.07 0.33 -13.88
N HIS A 206 10.62 0.34 -15.14
CA HIS A 206 9.19 0.18 -15.46
C HIS A 206 8.67 -1.18 -14.98
N GLY A 207 7.52 -1.17 -14.31
CA GLY A 207 6.95 -2.37 -13.67
C GLY A 207 7.60 -2.75 -12.33
N LEU A 208 8.52 -1.95 -11.76
CA LEU A 208 8.99 -2.16 -10.39
C LEU A 208 7.94 -1.63 -9.40
N GLY A 209 7.39 -2.52 -8.57
CA GLY A 209 6.46 -2.14 -7.52
C GLY A 209 7.17 -1.75 -6.23
N ILE A 210 6.58 -0.83 -5.48
CA ILE A 210 7.04 -0.38 -4.16
C ILE A 210 5.94 -0.63 -3.14
N VAL A 211 6.35 -1.13 -1.99
CA VAL A 211 5.57 -1.17 -0.75
C VAL A 211 6.31 -0.33 0.27
N ALA A 212 5.70 0.73 0.78
CA ALA A 212 6.29 1.60 1.81
C ALA A 212 5.28 1.84 2.94
N GLY A 213 5.75 2.12 4.16
CA GLY A 213 4.87 2.46 5.28
C GLY A 213 5.46 2.00 6.61
N ARG A 214 4.60 1.52 7.51
CA ARG A 214 5.00 1.04 8.84
C ARG A 214 5.98 -0.13 8.77
N ALA A 215 7.02 -0.07 9.60
CA ALA A 215 8.14 -1.01 9.53
C ALA A 215 7.72 -2.46 9.82
N ASP A 216 6.81 -2.67 10.77
CA ASP A 216 6.30 -3.98 11.14
C ASP A 216 5.50 -4.65 10.01
N LEU A 217 4.67 -3.87 9.30
CA LEU A 217 3.91 -4.36 8.14
C LEU A 217 4.81 -4.57 6.92
N VAL A 218 5.80 -3.70 6.68
CA VAL A 218 6.79 -3.91 5.62
C VAL A 218 7.64 -5.16 5.90
N ASP A 219 7.97 -5.45 7.15
CA ASP A 219 8.65 -6.70 7.52
C ASP A 219 7.76 -7.94 7.32
N ALA A 220 6.46 -7.83 7.60
CA ALA A 220 5.48 -8.86 7.23
C ALA A 220 5.41 -9.08 5.71
N CYS A 221 5.46 -8.01 4.90
CA CYS A 221 5.57 -8.10 3.45
C CYS A 221 6.86 -8.81 3.01
N ARG A 222 8.01 -8.48 3.62
CA ARG A 222 9.29 -9.16 3.34
C ARG A 222 9.27 -10.64 3.74
N ALA A 223 8.51 -11.01 4.77
CA ALA A 223 8.36 -12.39 5.21
C ALA A 223 7.67 -13.27 4.16
N GLN A 224 6.82 -12.68 3.30
CA GLN A 224 6.11 -13.38 2.22
C GLN A 224 7.04 -13.99 1.18
N ARG A 225 8.34 -13.67 1.16
CA ARG A 225 9.34 -14.38 0.35
C ARG A 225 9.39 -15.90 0.61
N HIS A 226 8.87 -16.35 1.76
CA HIS A 226 8.75 -17.76 2.13
C HIS A 226 7.41 -18.39 1.71
N GLY A 227 6.53 -17.61 1.08
CA GLY A 227 5.23 -18.04 0.56
C GLY A 227 4.98 -17.45 -0.83
N ILE A 228 3.81 -16.87 -1.06
CA ILE A 228 3.40 -16.34 -2.38
C ILE A 228 4.39 -15.28 -2.93
N GLY A 229 5.07 -14.54 -2.06
CA GLY A 229 6.04 -13.51 -2.44
C GLY A 229 7.28 -14.06 -3.14
N ALA A 230 7.54 -15.37 -3.05
CA ALA A 230 8.64 -16.02 -3.78
C ALA A 230 8.52 -15.85 -5.30
N ALA A 231 7.29 -15.86 -5.83
CA ALA A 231 7.00 -15.67 -7.26
C ALA A 231 6.94 -14.19 -7.68
N MET A 232 7.02 -13.26 -6.71
CA MET A 232 6.75 -11.83 -6.90
C MET A 232 7.99 -10.96 -6.65
N GLN A 233 9.18 -11.56 -6.78
CA GLN A 233 10.44 -10.91 -6.47
C GLN A 233 10.81 -9.83 -7.49
N PRO A 234 11.33 -8.69 -7.03
CA PRO A 234 11.74 -7.61 -7.93
C PRO A 234 12.99 -7.99 -8.72
N CYS A 235 13.15 -7.38 -9.90
CA CYS A 235 14.38 -7.48 -10.67
C CYS A 235 15.49 -6.62 -10.04
N SER A 236 16.65 -7.22 -9.73
CA SER A 236 17.77 -6.49 -9.12
C SER A 236 18.37 -5.41 -10.02
N ALA A 237 18.32 -5.60 -11.35
CA ALA A 237 18.76 -4.58 -12.31
C ALA A 237 17.84 -3.34 -12.25
N ALA A 238 16.52 -3.56 -12.22
CA ALA A 238 15.53 -2.49 -12.09
C ALA A 238 15.71 -1.68 -10.80
N ILE A 239 16.00 -2.34 -9.67
CA ILE A 239 16.29 -1.65 -8.39
C ILE A 239 17.55 -0.80 -8.50
N THR A 240 18.60 -1.31 -9.15
CA THR A 240 19.87 -0.58 -9.31
C THR A 240 19.70 0.64 -10.21
N ALA A 241 18.92 0.51 -11.28
CA ALA A 241 18.56 1.61 -12.17
C ALA A 241 17.78 2.69 -11.39
N LEU A 242 16.78 2.30 -10.60
CA LEU A 242 16.03 3.24 -9.75
C LEU A 242 16.95 3.97 -8.77
N LEU A 243 17.81 3.23 -8.05
CA LEU A 243 18.75 3.82 -7.09
C LEU A 243 19.67 4.86 -7.73
N THR A 244 20.12 4.60 -8.95
CA THR A 244 20.97 5.53 -9.70
C THR A 244 20.23 6.84 -9.98
N ARG A 245 18.95 6.77 -10.39
CA ARG A 245 18.14 7.94 -10.73
C ARG A 245 17.78 8.78 -9.50
N ILE A 246 17.31 8.14 -8.43
CA ILE A 246 17.00 8.87 -7.19
C ILE A 246 18.27 9.40 -6.49
N GLY A 247 19.43 8.80 -6.76
CA GLY A 247 20.72 9.20 -6.19
C GLY A 247 21.44 10.34 -6.93
N THR A 248 21.03 10.68 -8.16
CA THR A 248 21.63 11.78 -8.94
C THR A 248 21.02 13.15 -8.68
N ASP A 249 19.78 13.21 -8.14
CA ASP A 249 18.98 14.45 -8.11
C ASP A 249 18.41 14.84 -6.73
N HIS A 250 18.95 14.33 -5.62
CA HIS A 250 18.54 14.78 -4.27
C HIS A 250 19.70 15.27 -3.40
N PRO A 251 19.58 16.47 -2.79
CA PRO A 251 20.53 16.91 -1.78
C PRO A 251 20.54 15.93 -0.59
N PRO A 252 21.63 15.87 0.19
CA PRO A 252 21.76 14.91 1.27
C PRO A 252 20.57 14.98 2.23
N ILE A 253 19.99 13.81 2.49
CA ILE A 253 18.89 13.57 3.41
C ILE A 253 19.24 14.17 4.79
N PRO A 254 18.43 15.08 5.36
CA PRO A 254 18.66 15.57 6.70
C PRO A 254 18.58 14.41 7.68
N THR A 255 19.68 14.14 8.38
CA THR A 255 19.70 13.24 9.53
C THR A 255 19.16 14.01 10.74
N GLY A 256 17.85 14.28 10.75
CA GLY A 256 17.22 15.16 11.75
C GLY A 256 15.76 14.82 11.99
N ARG A 257 15.53 13.99 13.02
CA ARG A 257 14.31 13.77 13.81
C ARG A 257 13.04 14.57 13.45
N PHE A 258 11.91 13.83 13.47
CA PHE A 258 10.66 14.23 14.14
C PHE A 258 10.91 15.23 15.26
N ALA A 259 10.67 16.51 14.98
CA ALA A 259 10.56 17.56 15.97
C ALA A 259 9.20 18.19 15.76
N LEU A 260 8.19 17.67 16.46
CA LEU A 260 6.96 18.41 16.74
C LEU A 260 7.38 19.76 17.34
N HIS A 261 7.13 20.86 16.63
CA HIS A 261 7.22 22.18 17.23
C HIS A 261 5.91 22.43 17.98
N SER A 262 5.97 22.40 19.30
CA SER A 262 4.89 22.85 20.16
C SER A 262 4.86 24.38 20.15
N GLY A 263 3.74 24.97 19.73
CA GLY A 263 3.44 26.36 20.10
C GLY A 263 3.40 26.49 21.63
N PRO A 264 3.54 27.71 22.18
CA PRO A 264 3.62 27.95 23.63
C PRO A 264 2.43 27.39 24.43
N ASP A 265 1.31 27.09 23.76
CA ASP A 265 0.06 26.63 24.38
C ASP A 265 -0.32 25.18 24.01
N GLY A 266 0.52 24.46 23.24
CA GLY A 266 0.36 23.02 23.01
C GLY A 266 -0.76 22.56 22.06
N THR A 267 -1.43 23.46 21.33
CA THR A 267 -2.40 23.10 20.29
C THR A 267 -1.76 22.98 18.90
N LEU A 268 -2.15 21.96 18.13
CA LEU A 268 -1.85 21.79 16.71
C LEU A 268 -2.94 22.48 15.89
N LEU A 269 -2.62 23.57 15.20
CA LEU A 269 -3.45 24.20 14.16
C LEU A 269 -2.53 24.75 13.07
N SER A 270 -2.91 24.61 11.80
CA SER A 270 -2.24 25.29 10.68
C SER A 270 -2.96 26.61 10.37
N ASP A 271 -2.25 27.54 9.72
CA ASP A 271 -2.79 28.87 9.33
C ASP A 271 -3.99 28.79 8.34
N GLU A 272 -4.31 27.60 7.82
CA GLU A 272 -5.48 27.36 6.96
C GLU A 272 -6.78 27.10 7.74
N ASP A 273 -6.70 26.78 9.04
CA ASP A 273 -7.86 26.49 9.88
C ASP A 273 -8.65 27.75 10.33
N GLU A 274 -8.03 28.94 10.29
CA GLU A 274 -8.71 30.21 10.64
C GLU A 274 -9.72 30.70 9.59
N ALA A 275 -9.63 30.22 8.35
CA ALA A 275 -10.54 30.61 7.27
C ALA A 275 -11.90 29.87 7.33
N TYR A 276 -12.01 28.79 8.11
CA TYR A 276 -13.24 28.00 8.23
C TYR A 276 -14.12 28.42 9.43
N LEU A 277 -13.63 29.32 10.30
CA LEU A 277 -14.36 29.80 11.48
C LEU A 277 -14.92 31.24 11.33
N ARG A 278 -15.10 31.71 10.09
CA ARG A 278 -15.89 32.92 9.77
C ARG A 278 -16.98 32.64 8.75
#